data_AF-N8QC42-F1
#
_entry.id   AF-N8QC42-F1
#
_cell.length_a   1.000
_cell.length_b   1.000
_cell.length_c   1.000
_cell.angle_alpha   90.00
_cell.angle_beta   90.00
_cell.angle_gamma   90.00
#
_symmetry.space_group_name_H-M   'P 1'
#
loop_
_entity.id
_entity.type
_entity.pdbx_description
1 polymer ?
#
loop_
_entity_poly.entity_id
_entity_poly.type
_entity_poly.pdbx_seq_one_letter_code
_entity_poly.pdbx_strand_id
1 'polypeptide(L)'
;MSIVSIGYFSFENGHSQAPLLYCISQIIHGGEDLEYYLRGVIGKDPMEPVGGDPGWQLYSDLQKNGTELYYAWVDEEMTGIEPNEGWYDEKTVKFYIREGLENVLKEQPNRKIEIEKIFKKYNL
;
A
#
# COMPACT_ATOMS: atom_id res chain seq x y z
N MET A 1 18.57 6.91 15.11
CA MET A 1 17.41 6.18 14.55
C MET A 1 17.87 5.44 13.31
N SER A 2 17.46 4.18 13.12
CA SER A 2 17.79 3.38 11.94
C SER A 2 16.78 3.66 10.82
N ILE A 3 17.26 3.71 9.57
CA ILE A 3 16.41 3.80 8.38
C ILE A 3 16.09 2.37 7.94
N VAL A 4 14.82 2.14 7.64
CA VAL A 4 14.30 0.89 7.06
C VAL A 4 13.94 1.18 5.61
N SER A 5 14.41 0.34 4.68
CA SER A 5 14.14 0.46 3.24
C SER A 5 13.46 -0.81 2.76
N ILE A 6 12.27 -0.67 2.17
CA ILE A 6 11.41 -1.79 1.77
C ILE A 6 10.82 -1.48 0.41
N GLY A 7 11.21 -2.27 -0.60
CA GLY A 7 10.81 -2.05 -1.98
C GLY A 7 11.06 -0.60 -2.41
N TYR A 8 9.96 0.12 -2.67
CA TYR A 8 9.96 1.48 -3.19
C TYR A 8 9.94 2.59 -2.13
N PHE A 9 10.09 2.26 -0.85
CA PHE A 9 10.02 3.22 0.26
C PHE A 9 11.22 3.14 1.20
N SER A 10 11.51 4.26 1.86
CA SER A 10 12.45 4.33 2.98
C SER A 10 11.84 5.19 4.09
N PHE A 11 11.88 4.71 5.33
CA PHE A 11 11.31 5.40 6.48
C PHE A 11 12.12 5.12 7.76
N GLU A 12 11.95 5.96 8.77
CA GLU A 12 12.59 5.76 10.07
C GLU A 12 11.92 4.61 10.84
N ASN A 13 12.71 3.83 11.57
CA ASN A 13 12.14 2.82 12.47
C ASN A 13 11.26 3.49 13.54
N GLY A 14 10.08 2.94 13.82
CA GLY A 14 9.07 3.56 14.70
C GLY A 14 8.18 4.61 14.03
N HIS A 15 8.32 4.83 12.71
CA HIS A 15 7.48 5.81 12.00
C HIS A 15 6.02 5.35 11.93
N SER A 16 5.07 6.25 12.19
CA SER A 16 3.63 5.90 12.24
C SER A 16 3.05 5.39 10.91
N GLN A 17 3.73 5.65 9.80
CA GLN A 17 3.34 5.16 8.47
C GLN A 17 3.99 3.81 8.12
N ALA A 18 4.87 3.27 8.96
CA ALA A 18 5.63 2.05 8.65
C ALA A 18 4.76 0.86 8.19
N PRO A 19 3.63 0.50 8.85
CA PRO A 19 2.85 -0.66 8.41
C PRO A 19 2.09 -0.36 7.11
N LEU A 20 1.66 0.89 6.89
CA LEU A 20 1.08 1.31 5.60
C LEU A 20 2.08 1.21 4.46
N LEU A 21 3.28 1.77 4.64
CA LEU A 21 4.34 1.77 3.61
C LEU A 21 4.78 0.35 3.28
N TYR A 22 4.83 -0.55 4.27
CA TYR A 22 5.06 -1.96 4.03
C TYR A 22 3.96 -2.57 3.17
N CYS A 23 2.69 -2.43 3.55
CA CYS A 23 1.58 -2.98 2.77
C CYS A 23 1.60 -2.47 1.33
N ILE A 24 1.84 -1.17 1.13
CA ILE A 24 1.92 -0.58 -0.21
C ILE A 24 3.12 -1.14 -0.98
N SER A 25 4.26 -1.38 -0.32
CA SER A 25 5.40 -2.05 -0.97
C SER A 25 5.01 -3.43 -1.49
N GLN A 26 4.21 -4.21 -0.74
CA GLN A 26 3.76 -5.54 -1.15
C GLN A 26 2.70 -5.48 -2.27
N ILE A 27 1.74 -4.56 -2.17
CA ILE A 27 0.74 -4.28 -3.21
C ILE A 27 1.42 -4.03 -4.56
N ILE A 28 2.47 -3.21 -4.55
CA ILE A 28 3.18 -2.78 -5.75
C ILE A 28 4.21 -3.82 -6.21
N HIS A 29 4.77 -4.61 -5.29
CA HIS A 29 5.69 -5.70 -5.61
C HIS A 29 4.99 -6.95 -6.18
N GLY A 30 3.66 -7.05 -6.02
CA GLY A 30 2.81 -8.23 -6.30
C GLY A 30 2.82 -8.85 -7.70
N GLY A 31 3.70 -8.45 -8.63
CA GLY A 31 4.03 -9.25 -9.83
C GLY A 31 3.85 -8.54 -11.18
N GLU A 32 3.46 -9.32 -12.20
CA GLU A 32 3.27 -8.83 -13.58
C GLU A 32 2.15 -7.78 -13.70
N ASP A 33 1.12 -7.88 -12.85
CA ASP A 33 -0.05 -6.99 -12.81
C ASP A 33 0.00 -6.04 -11.60
N LEU A 34 0.35 -4.77 -11.83
CA LEU A 34 0.40 -3.75 -10.76
C LEU A 34 -0.98 -3.42 -10.17
N GLU A 35 -2.05 -3.80 -10.86
CA GLU A 35 -3.41 -3.52 -10.43
C GLU A 35 -3.98 -4.58 -9.49
N TYR A 36 -3.38 -5.77 -9.44
CA TYR A 36 -3.95 -6.95 -8.80
C TYR A 36 -4.53 -6.66 -7.40
N TYR A 37 -3.69 -6.19 -6.47
CA TYR A 37 -4.16 -5.83 -5.12
C TYR A 37 -4.92 -4.49 -5.07
N LEU A 38 -4.67 -3.57 -6.02
CA LEU A 38 -5.37 -2.28 -6.04
C LEU A 38 -6.88 -2.43 -6.24
N ARG A 39 -7.32 -3.48 -6.96
CA ARG A 39 -8.74 -3.78 -7.15
C ARG A 39 -9.47 -4.05 -5.83
N GLY A 40 -8.84 -4.79 -4.92
CA GLY A 40 -9.39 -5.04 -3.58
C GLY A 40 -9.23 -3.83 -2.65
N VAL A 41 -8.05 -3.23 -2.64
CA VAL A 41 -7.70 -2.18 -1.66
C VAL A 41 -8.45 -0.87 -1.94
N ILE A 42 -8.23 -0.25 -3.10
CA ILE A 42 -8.82 1.06 -3.45
C ILE A 42 -9.98 0.95 -4.45
N GLY A 43 -10.03 -0.15 -5.21
CA GLY A 43 -11.20 -0.52 -6.02
C GLY A 43 -12.36 -1.09 -5.19
N LYS A 44 -12.06 -1.57 -3.97
CA LYS A 44 -13.03 -2.13 -3.02
C LYS A 44 -13.84 -3.30 -3.59
N ASP A 45 -13.26 -4.05 -4.52
CA ASP A 45 -13.85 -5.28 -5.01
C ASP A 45 -13.73 -6.36 -3.91
N PRO A 46 -14.85 -6.86 -3.34
CA PRO A 46 -14.81 -7.83 -2.26
C PRO A 46 -14.30 -9.22 -2.68
N MET A 47 -14.16 -9.47 -3.98
CA MET A 47 -13.62 -10.73 -4.50
C MET A 47 -12.09 -10.68 -4.71
N GLU A 48 -11.50 -9.50 -4.59
CA GLU A 48 -10.07 -9.27 -4.81
C GLU A 48 -9.31 -9.22 -3.47
N PRO A 49 -8.04 -9.63 -3.46
CA PRO A 49 -7.29 -9.71 -2.21
C PRO A 49 -6.89 -8.34 -1.68
N VAL A 50 -6.77 -8.28 -0.35
CA VAL A 50 -6.35 -7.10 0.42
C VAL A 50 -5.16 -7.42 1.33
N GLY A 51 -4.48 -8.54 1.09
CA GLY A 51 -3.38 -9.03 1.91
C GLY A 51 -2.77 -10.32 1.37
N GLY A 52 -1.65 -10.75 1.94
CA GLY A 52 -0.93 -11.94 1.49
C GLY A 52 0.30 -12.29 2.33
N ASP A 53 1.04 -13.29 1.85
CA ASP A 53 2.35 -13.70 2.38
C ASP A 53 3.39 -12.58 2.15
N PRO A 54 4.29 -12.26 3.10
CA PRO A 54 4.62 -12.95 4.36
C PRO A 54 3.77 -12.57 5.59
N GLY A 55 2.57 -12.00 5.40
CA GLY A 55 1.71 -11.54 6.49
C GLY A 55 1.54 -10.04 6.46
N TRP A 56 0.70 -9.56 5.54
CA TRP A 56 0.30 -8.16 5.46
C TRP A 56 -1.17 -8.04 5.06
N GLN A 57 -1.82 -6.95 5.47
CA GLN A 57 -3.19 -6.65 5.07
C GLN A 57 -3.42 -5.13 5.03
N LEU A 58 -4.11 -4.65 3.99
CA LEU A 58 -4.59 -3.27 3.87
C LEU A 58 -6.01 -3.27 3.32
N TYR A 59 -7.01 -2.95 4.15
CA TYR A 59 -8.41 -2.91 3.73
C TYR A 59 -9.10 -1.63 4.21
N SER A 60 -10.15 -1.23 3.50
CA SER A 60 -11.03 -0.13 3.92
C SER A 60 -12.13 -0.62 4.86
N ASP A 61 -12.47 0.20 5.84
CA ASP A 61 -13.56 -0.03 6.78
C ASP A 61 -14.36 1.27 6.97
N LEU A 62 -15.69 1.16 6.83
CA LEU A 62 -16.61 2.27 6.99
C LEU A 62 -16.92 2.45 8.48
N GLN A 63 -16.36 3.51 9.05
CA GLN A 63 -16.54 3.83 10.45
C GLN A 63 -17.99 4.22 10.76
N LYS A 64 -18.40 4.10 12.03
CA LYS A 64 -19.77 4.40 12.50
C LYS A 64 -20.24 5.83 12.18
N ASN A 65 -19.31 6.77 12.03
CA ASN A 65 -19.58 8.17 11.70
C ASN A 65 -19.66 8.44 10.19
N GLY A 66 -19.57 7.40 9.35
CA GLY A 66 -19.57 7.50 7.89
C GLY A 66 -18.21 7.88 7.29
N THR A 67 -17.16 8.05 8.10
CA THR A 67 -15.79 8.21 7.60
C THR A 67 -15.27 6.86 7.13
N GLU A 68 -14.66 6.81 5.96
CA GLU A 68 -13.91 5.65 5.53
C GLU A 68 -12.45 5.76 5.98
N LEU A 69 -11.96 4.72 6.64
CA LEU A 69 -10.56 4.59 7.03
C LEU A 69 -10.00 3.28 6.47
N TYR A 70 -8.69 3.23 6.33
CA TYR A 70 -7.95 2.06 5.92
C TYR A 70 -7.15 1.55 7.09
N TYR A 71 -7.26 0.26 7.36
CA TYR A 71 -6.45 -0.40 8.37
C TYR A 71 -5.32 -1.15 7.68
N ALA A 72 -4.09 -0.80 8.05
CA ALA A 72 -2.90 -1.55 7.67
C ALA A 72 -2.45 -2.40 8.86
N TRP A 73 -2.09 -3.65 8.58
CA TRP A 73 -1.50 -4.57 9.54
C TRP A 73 -0.40 -5.38 8.87
N VAL A 74 0.67 -5.62 9.61
CA VAL A 74 1.78 -6.50 9.22
C VAL A 74 2.13 -7.44 10.36
N ASP A 75 2.59 -8.63 9.99
CA ASP A 75 3.11 -9.60 10.95
C ASP A 75 4.49 -9.13 11.47
N GLU A 76 4.51 -8.63 12.70
CA GLU A 76 5.70 -8.08 13.33
C GLU A 76 6.84 -9.11 13.45
N GLU A 77 6.53 -10.37 13.73
CA GLU A 77 7.55 -11.43 13.87
C GLU A 77 8.23 -11.71 12.52
N MET A 78 7.47 -11.58 11.43
CA MET A 78 7.96 -11.79 10.07
C MET A 78 8.68 -10.56 9.50
N THR A 79 8.20 -9.35 9.79
CA THR A 79 8.68 -8.11 9.14
C THR A 79 9.60 -7.27 10.02
N GLY A 80 9.55 -7.43 11.34
CA GLY A 80 10.27 -6.59 12.31
C GLY A 80 9.84 -5.13 12.30
N ILE A 81 8.59 -4.84 11.90
CA ILE A 81 8.07 -3.48 11.76
C ILE A 81 7.26 -3.08 12.98
N GLU A 82 7.69 -2.02 13.65
CA GLU A 82 6.95 -1.36 14.72
C GLU A 82 6.69 0.13 14.38
N PRO A 83 5.46 0.65 14.61
CA PRO A 83 4.25 -0.10 14.94
C PRO A 83 3.84 -1.03 13.80
N ASN A 84 3.28 -2.19 14.12
CA ASN A 84 2.89 -3.20 13.14
C ASN A 84 1.49 -2.98 12.54
N GLU A 85 0.74 -2.00 13.04
CA GLU A 85 -0.58 -1.67 12.54
C GLU A 85 -0.91 -0.18 12.65
N GLY A 86 -1.92 0.27 11.90
CA GLY A 86 -2.40 1.64 11.95
C GLY A 86 -3.66 1.90 11.13
N TRP A 87 -4.34 2.99 11.46
CA TRP A 87 -5.50 3.50 10.74
C TRP A 87 -5.14 4.77 9.96
N TYR A 88 -5.53 4.82 8.70
CA TYR A 88 -5.16 5.88 7.76
C TYR A 88 -6.38 6.37 7.00
N ASP A 89 -6.43 7.66 6.72
CA ASP A 89 -7.45 8.21 5.83
C ASP A 89 -7.14 7.85 4.36
N GLU A 90 -8.19 7.82 3.52
CA GLU A 90 -8.07 7.46 2.10
C GLU A 90 -7.06 8.33 1.34
N LYS A 91 -6.98 9.64 1.67
CA LYS A 91 -6.06 10.56 0.99
C LYS A 91 -4.61 10.16 1.28
N THR A 92 -4.29 9.81 2.52
CA THR A 92 -2.96 9.31 2.92
C THR A 92 -2.61 8.01 2.21
N VAL A 93 -3.55 7.05 2.14
CA VAL A 93 -3.33 5.78 1.42
C VAL A 93 -3.08 6.02 -0.07
N LYS A 94 -3.94 6.81 -0.73
CA LYS A 94 -3.80 7.12 -2.16
C LYS A 94 -2.51 7.88 -2.47
N PHE A 95 -2.10 8.80 -1.59
CA PHE A 95 -0.83 9.52 -1.71
C PHE A 95 0.36 8.55 -1.79
N TYR A 96 0.46 7.60 -0.86
CA TYR A 96 1.58 6.66 -0.85
C TYR A 96 1.50 5.60 -1.95
N ILE A 97 0.30 5.17 -2.36
CA ILE A 97 0.16 4.30 -3.54
C ILE A 97 0.68 5.03 -4.77
N ARG A 98 0.31 6.30 -4.95
CA ARG A 98 0.82 7.13 -6.06
C ARG A 98 2.34 7.23 -6.01
N GLU A 99 2.90 7.57 -4.85
CA GLU A 99 4.36 7.70 -4.67
C GLU A 99 5.09 6.39 -5.01
N GLY A 100 4.58 5.25 -4.53
CA GLY A 100 5.17 3.95 -4.84
C GLY A 100 5.13 3.62 -6.34
N LEU A 101 4.00 3.89 -7.01
CA LEU A 101 3.88 3.69 -8.46
C LEU A 101 4.82 4.64 -9.24
N GLU A 102 4.96 5.90 -8.81
CA GLU A 102 5.94 6.82 -9.40
C GLU A 102 7.38 6.33 -9.21
N ASN A 103 7.69 5.68 -8.08
CA ASN A 103 8.98 5.05 -7.85
C ASN A 103 9.19 3.82 -8.75
N VAL A 104 8.15 3.01 -9.01
CA VAL A 104 8.19 1.95 -10.03
C VAL A 104 8.54 2.52 -11.40
N LEU A 105 7.93 3.64 -11.82
CA LEU A 105 8.23 4.27 -13.12
C LEU A 105 9.70 4.68 -13.27
N LYS A 106 10.38 5.07 -12.18
CA LYS A 106 11.81 5.43 -12.21
C LYS A 106 12.68 4.22 -12.54
N GLU A 107 12.30 3.04 -12.05
CA GLU A 107 13.05 1.79 -12.24
C GLU A 107 12.60 0.99 -13.47
N GLN A 108 11.32 1.07 -13.82
CA GLN A 108 10.66 0.34 -14.92
C GLN A 108 9.86 1.29 -15.83
N PRO A 109 10.53 2.16 -16.62
CA PRO A 109 9.85 3.15 -17.46
C PRO A 109 8.91 2.55 -18.51
N ASN A 110 9.12 1.29 -18.90
CA ASN A 110 8.28 0.55 -19.84
C ASN A 110 6.85 0.30 -19.29
N ARG A 111 6.64 0.37 -17.97
CA ARG A 111 5.31 0.23 -17.34
C ARG A 111 4.48 1.51 -17.34
N LYS A 112 4.95 2.60 -17.95
CA LYS A 112 4.27 3.91 -17.95
C LYS A 112 2.79 3.84 -18.36
N ILE A 113 2.47 3.12 -19.44
CA ILE A 113 1.09 3.02 -19.94
C ILE A 113 0.18 2.29 -18.94
N GLU A 114 0.68 1.25 -18.27
CA GLU A 114 -0.04 0.51 -17.23
C GLU A 114 -0.35 1.44 -16.05
N ILE A 115 0.65 2.17 -15.56
CA ILE A 115 0.52 3.03 -14.39
C ILE A 115 -0.37 4.26 -14.67
N GLU A 116 -0.27 4.87 -15.85
CA GLU A 116 -1.16 5.98 -16.23
C GLU A 116 -2.64 5.55 -16.26
N LYS A 117 -2.94 4.30 -16.63
CA LYS A 117 -4.30 3.75 -16.55
C LYS A 117 -4.74 3.60 -15.10
N ILE A 118 -3.87 3.13 -14.22
CA ILE A 118 -4.13 3.00 -12.78
C ILE A 118 -4.43 4.39 -12.17
N PHE A 119 -3.59 5.39 -12.45
CA PHE A 119 -3.81 6.76 -11.98
C PHE A 119 -5.17 7.31 -12.39
N LYS A 120 -5.54 7.14 -13.67
CA LYS A 120 -6.83 7.57 -14.17
C LYS A 120 -8.00 6.81 -13.54
N LYS A 121 -7.88 5.49 -13.40
CA LYS A 121 -8.98 4.63 -12.90
C LYS A 121 -9.31 4.92 -11.45
N TYR A 122 -8.30 5.09 -10.60
CA TYR A 122 -8.49 5.24 -9.15
C TYR A 122 -8.38 6.69 -8.65
N ASN A 123 -8.20 7.64 -9.56
CA ASN A 123 -7.99 9.05 -9.25
C ASN A 123 -6.83 9.24 -8.25
N LEU A 124 -5.68 8.65 -8.61
CA LEU A 124 -4.42 8.78 -7.87
C LEU A 124 -3.62 9.97 -8.41
#